data_AF-A0A321LXW2-F1
#
_entry.id   AF-A0A321LXW2-F1
#
_cell.length_a   1.000
_cell.length_b   1.000
_cell.length_c   1.000
_cell.angle_alpha   90.00
_cell.angle_beta   90.00
_cell.angle_gamma   90.00
#
_symmetry.space_group_name_H-M   'P 1'
#
loop_
_entity.id
_entity.type
_entity.pdbx_description
1 polymer ?
#
loop_
_entity_poly.entity_id
_entity_poly.type
_entity_poly.pdbx_seq_one_letter_code
_entity_poly.pdbx_strand_id
1 'polypeptide(L)'
;MANITESAPFNYTIDGSSLRFDLAMNGCSSNCYSNALFWNQLASYGVPNSGTDNATNISLDLYVGMDSAGINNSQALEFTVNQTFCTSGACPSGTYTKFIYSFQCDFGNTRLWRIWDGATDSWVSTGAGCVRFSNTNPNGPSFNHFVFNFTRPDLSHVHYVDFYVNNTHVVVNQTLGAQNLGSTKAHEFNASMQLDGNFSGVPYSTWVDKWNITYQ
;
A
#
# COMPACT_ATOMS: atom_id res chain seq x y z
N MET A 1 -8.56 -18.29 -2.44
CA MET A 1 -9.03 -16.99 -2.96
C MET A 1 -9.75 -16.30 -1.81
N ALA A 2 -9.25 -15.15 -1.35
CA ALA A 2 -9.98 -14.34 -0.37
C ALA A 2 -11.23 -13.77 -1.08
N ASN A 3 -12.41 -14.02 -0.52
CA ASN A 3 -13.66 -13.57 -1.10
C ASN A 3 -13.83 -12.07 -0.84
N ILE A 4 -13.92 -11.32 -1.93
CA ILE A 4 -14.23 -9.90 -1.96
C ILE A 4 -15.73 -9.76 -1.73
N THR A 5 -16.14 -9.07 -0.66
CA THR A 5 -17.54 -8.66 -0.50
C THR A 5 -17.63 -7.23 -0.01
N GLU A 6 -18.31 -6.39 -0.81
CA GLU A 6 -18.73 -5.04 -0.43
C GLU A 6 -20.10 -5.12 0.29
N SER A 7 -20.22 -4.49 1.46
CA SER A 7 -21.33 -3.60 1.86
C SER A 7 -21.41 -3.41 3.39
N ALA A 8 -21.77 -2.19 3.78
CA ALA A 8 -22.08 -1.72 5.14
C ALA A 8 -23.35 -2.41 5.71
N PRO A 9 -23.60 -2.42 7.05
CA PRO A 9 -22.96 -1.65 8.13
C PRO A 9 -21.82 -2.40 8.85
N PHE A 10 -20.82 -1.62 9.25
CA PHE A 10 -19.51 -2.09 9.69
C PHE A 10 -19.45 -2.63 11.13
N ASN A 11 -19.90 -3.86 11.30
CA ASN A 11 -19.39 -4.75 12.34
C ASN A 11 -18.34 -5.67 11.70
N TYR A 12 -17.06 -5.30 11.75
CA TYR A 12 -16.00 -6.11 11.17
C TYR A 12 -15.39 -7.06 12.21
N THR A 13 -15.60 -8.37 12.04
CA THR A 13 -14.79 -9.44 12.68
C THR A 13 -13.71 -9.90 11.71
N ILE A 14 -12.44 -10.03 12.12
CA ILE A 14 -11.41 -10.78 11.38
C ILE A 14 -12.04 -12.14 11.03
N ASP A 15 -12.12 -12.49 9.75
CA ASP A 15 -12.91 -13.66 9.32
C ASP A 15 -12.15 -14.98 9.49
N GLY A 16 -10.86 -14.87 9.87
CA GLY A 16 -9.96 -15.99 10.11
C GLY A 16 -9.29 -16.53 8.85
N SER A 17 -9.52 -15.93 7.68
CA SER A 17 -8.99 -16.35 6.37
C SER A 17 -7.85 -15.47 5.86
N SER A 18 -7.08 -14.88 6.78
CA SER A 18 -5.93 -14.02 6.45
C SER A 18 -4.92 -14.69 5.51
N LEU A 19 -4.37 -13.92 4.57
CA LEU A 19 -3.27 -14.32 3.71
C LEU A 19 -1.94 -14.04 4.40
N ARG A 20 -1.04 -15.03 4.44
CA ARG A 20 0.32 -14.87 4.94
C ARG A 20 1.26 -14.44 3.81
N PHE A 21 2.07 -13.44 4.09
CA PHE A 21 3.15 -12.97 3.22
C PHE A 21 4.47 -13.07 3.95
N ASP A 22 5.48 -13.59 3.26
CA ASP A 22 6.78 -13.89 3.85
C ASP A 22 7.86 -13.07 3.17
N LEU A 23 8.63 -12.32 3.96
CA LEU A 23 9.94 -11.83 3.55
C LEU A 23 10.97 -12.90 3.92
N ALA A 24 11.39 -13.68 2.94
CA ALA A 24 12.47 -14.63 3.09
C ALA A 24 13.80 -14.01 2.66
N MET A 25 14.87 -14.32 3.40
CA MET A 25 16.23 -14.04 2.98
C MET A 25 16.98 -15.35 2.73
N ASN A 26 17.70 -15.40 1.62
CA ASN A 26 18.57 -16.54 1.30
C ASN A 26 20.00 -16.05 1.03
N GLY A 27 20.94 -16.45 1.90
CA GLY A 27 22.37 -16.37 1.62
C GLY A 27 22.99 -14.97 1.63
N CYS A 28 22.61 -14.08 2.55
CA CYS A 28 23.27 -12.78 2.69
C CYS A 28 24.27 -12.76 3.87
N SER A 29 25.48 -12.24 3.63
CA SER A 29 26.56 -12.14 4.62
C SER A 29 26.85 -10.71 5.09
N SER A 30 26.39 -9.67 4.38
CA SER A 30 26.51 -8.26 4.78
C SER A 30 25.50 -7.37 4.02
N ASN A 31 24.99 -6.30 4.67
CA ASN A 31 24.02 -5.34 4.10
C ASN A 31 22.76 -5.98 3.51
N CYS A 32 22.07 -6.77 4.34
CA CYS A 32 21.01 -7.67 3.90
C CYS A 32 19.63 -7.00 3.73
N TYR A 33 19.59 -5.76 3.24
CA TYR A 33 18.32 -5.15 2.87
C TYR A 33 17.64 -6.00 1.78
N SER A 34 16.35 -6.22 1.97
CA SER A 34 15.53 -7.03 1.07
C SER A 34 14.12 -6.48 1.06
N ASN A 35 13.37 -6.77 0.00
CA ASN A 35 11.96 -6.51 -0.03
C ASN A 35 11.20 -7.65 -0.70
N ALA A 36 9.91 -7.74 -0.38
CA ALA A 36 8.98 -8.61 -1.05
C ALA A 36 7.70 -7.82 -1.33
N LEU A 37 7.36 -7.70 -2.61
CA LEU A 37 6.19 -6.99 -3.09
C LEU A 37 5.10 -7.98 -3.48
N PHE A 38 3.92 -7.80 -2.91
CA PHE A 38 2.75 -8.62 -3.19
C PHE A 38 1.66 -7.73 -3.75
N TRP A 39 1.07 -8.12 -4.88
CA TRP A 39 -0.03 -7.40 -5.49
C TRP A 39 -1.29 -8.26 -5.55
N ASN A 40 -2.42 -7.63 -5.27
CA ASN A 40 -3.75 -8.14 -5.60
C ASN A 40 -4.24 -7.42 -6.86
N GLN A 41 -4.05 -8.08 -8.00
CA GLN A 41 -4.30 -7.52 -9.31
C GLN A 41 -5.79 -7.63 -9.67
N LEU A 42 -6.44 -6.52 -10.00
CA LEU A 42 -7.83 -6.55 -10.47
C LEU A 42 -7.91 -7.01 -11.92
N ALA A 43 -9.09 -7.48 -12.34
CA ALA A 43 -9.36 -7.94 -13.70
C ALA A 43 -9.12 -6.88 -14.79
N SER A 44 -9.03 -5.60 -14.43
CA SER A 44 -8.70 -4.50 -15.35
C SER A 44 -7.21 -4.41 -15.69
N TYR A 45 -6.33 -5.22 -15.08
CA TYR A 45 -4.91 -5.14 -15.39
C TYR A 45 -4.61 -5.48 -16.86
N GLY A 46 -3.79 -4.65 -17.50
CA GLY A 46 -3.39 -4.77 -18.90
C GLY A 46 -4.47 -4.35 -19.92
N VAL A 47 -5.67 -4.00 -19.47
CA VAL A 47 -6.81 -3.66 -20.34
C VAL A 47 -7.41 -2.31 -19.94
N PRO A 48 -7.69 -1.38 -20.88
CA PRO A 48 -8.39 -0.15 -20.56
C PRO A 48 -9.73 -0.43 -19.88
N ASN A 49 -10.04 0.30 -18.81
CA ASN A 49 -11.28 0.16 -18.09
C ASN A 49 -11.72 1.52 -17.55
N SER A 50 -12.82 2.06 -18.07
CA SER A 50 -13.28 3.40 -17.72
C SER A 50 -13.66 3.56 -16.24
N GLY A 51 -14.04 2.48 -15.54
CA GLY A 51 -14.30 2.53 -14.11
C GLY A 51 -13.02 2.77 -13.31
N THR A 52 -11.99 1.96 -13.55
CA THR A 52 -10.72 2.11 -12.82
C THR A 52 -9.85 3.25 -13.34
N ASP A 53 -9.91 3.60 -14.63
CA ASP A 53 -9.15 4.71 -15.21
C ASP A 53 -9.72 6.07 -14.76
N ASN A 54 -11.05 6.19 -14.66
CA ASN A 54 -11.70 7.43 -14.19
C ASN A 54 -11.82 7.53 -12.67
N ALA A 55 -11.46 6.50 -11.91
CA ALA A 55 -11.48 6.54 -10.46
C ALA A 55 -10.64 7.72 -9.96
N THR A 56 -11.27 8.55 -9.11
CA THR A 56 -10.66 9.75 -8.52
C THR A 56 -10.80 9.80 -7.01
N ASN A 57 -11.72 9.05 -6.41
CA ASN A 57 -11.76 8.84 -4.96
C ASN A 57 -11.44 7.37 -4.68
N ILE A 58 -10.40 7.11 -3.89
CA ILE A 58 -9.87 5.76 -3.69
C ILE A 58 -9.64 5.54 -2.20
N SER A 59 -10.08 4.39 -1.68
CA SER A 59 -9.78 3.95 -0.32
C SER A 59 -9.20 2.54 -0.33
N LEU A 60 -8.25 2.31 0.58
CA LEU A 60 -7.65 1.02 0.85
C LEU A 60 -7.92 0.65 2.31
N ASP A 61 -8.70 -0.41 2.53
CA ASP A 61 -9.12 -0.91 3.85
C ASP A 61 -8.58 -2.34 4.03
N LEU A 62 -7.85 -2.58 5.13
CA LEU A 62 -7.26 -3.87 5.43
C LEU A 62 -6.89 -4.02 6.91
N TYR A 63 -6.82 -5.27 7.36
CA TYR A 63 -6.24 -5.65 8.64
C TYR A 63 -4.87 -6.25 8.40
N VAL A 64 -3.87 -5.85 9.17
CA VAL A 64 -2.52 -6.39 9.05
C VAL A 64 -2.01 -6.82 10.41
N GLY A 65 -1.51 -8.05 10.48
CA GLY A 65 -0.75 -8.60 11.59
C GLY A 65 0.71 -8.84 11.19
N MET A 66 1.60 -8.91 12.17
CA MET A 66 3.03 -9.15 11.97
C MET A 66 3.56 -10.03 13.10
N ASP A 67 4.48 -10.93 12.78
CA ASP A 67 5.10 -11.78 13.80
C ASP A 67 6.11 -11.00 14.65
N SER A 68 6.61 -11.64 15.71
CA SER A 68 7.61 -11.04 16.59
C SER A 68 8.95 -10.76 15.89
N ALA A 69 9.29 -11.47 14.81
CA ALA A 69 10.53 -11.21 14.09
C ALA A 69 10.42 -9.89 13.32
N GLY A 70 9.32 -9.68 12.61
CA GLY A 70 9.01 -8.45 11.87
C GLY A 70 8.86 -7.26 12.81
N ILE A 71 8.17 -7.42 13.94
CA ILE A 71 7.98 -6.34 14.94
C ILE A 71 9.33 -5.73 15.37
N ASN A 72 10.38 -6.55 15.43
CA ASN A 72 11.70 -6.14 15.88
C ASN A 72 12.67 -5.79 14.73
N ASN A 73 12.44 -6.30 13.51
CA ASN A 73 13.43 -6.26 12.43
C ASN A 73 12.92 -5.72 11.08
N SER A 74 11.62 -5.46 10.93
CA SER A 74 11.09 -4.83 9.71
C SER A 74 11.70 -3.43 9.55
N GLN A 75 12.19 -3.14 8.34
CA GLN A 75 12.61 -1.78 8.00
C GLN A 75 11.39 -0.89 7.82
N ALA A 76 10.43 -1.37 7.03
CA ALA A 76 9.19 -0.67 6.75
C ALA A 76 8.12 -1.65 6.24
N LEU A 77 6.87 -1.18 6.26
CA LEU A 77 5.79 -1.75 5.47
C LEU A 77 5.21 -0.67 4.57
N GLU A 78 4.92 -1.02 3.32
CA GLU A 78 4.28 -0.16 2.34
C GLU A 78 2.88 -0.67 1.99
N PHE A 79 1.93 0.24 1.87
CA PHE A 79 0.55 -0.01 1.49
C PHE A 79 0.21 0.90 0.32
N THR A 80 0.00 0.29 -0.85
CA THR A 80 -0.06 1.03 -2.11
C THR A 80 -1.31 0.66 -2.88
N VAL A 81 -1.95 1.64 -3.49
CA VAL A 81 -2.80 1.43 -4.67
C VAL A 81 -2.04 1.98 -5.88
N ASN A 82 -1.98 1.20 -6.96
CA ASN A 82 -1.44 1.64 -8.24
C ASN A 82 -2.58 1.89 -9.21
N GLN A 83 -2.58 3.04 -9.88
CA GLN A 83 -3.45 3.34 -11.01
C GLN A 83 -2.59 3.84 -12.17
N THR A 84 -2.63 3.15 -13.30
CA THR A 84 -1.88 3.55 -14.50
C THR A 84 -2.81 3.55 -15.70
N PHE A 85 -2.82 4.63 -16.46
CA PHE A 85 -3.61 4.73 -17.70
C PHE A 85 -3.07 5.85 -18.59
N CYS A 86 -3.58 5.89 -19.82
CA CYS A 86 -3.27 6.91 -20.82
C CYS A 86 -3.95 8.24 -20.45
N THR A 87 -3.19 9.29 -20.18
CA THR A 87 -3.68 10.59 -19.67
C THR A 87 -3.66 11.70 -20.70
N SER A 88 -2.92 11.56 -21.80
CA SER A 88 -2.93 12.55 -22.88
C SER A 88 -2.57 11.96 -24.23
N GLY A 89 -2.98 12.63 -25.31
CA GLY A 89 -2.82 12.13 -26.68
C GLY A 89 -3.80 11.00 -27.02
N ALA A 90 -3.69 10.48 -28.25
CA ALA A 90 -4.52 9.37 -28.71
C ALA A 90 -3.91 8.03 -28.28
N CYS A 91 -4.59 7.31 -27.39
CA CYS A 91 -4.18 5.98 -26.96
C CYS A 91 -4.32 4.98 -28.14
N PRO A 92 -3.38 4.04 -28.33
CA PRO A 92 -2.33 3.65 -27.40
C PRO A 92 -1.01 4.43 -27.53
N SER A 93 -0.89 5.37 -28.47
CA SER A 93 0.34 6.15 -28.73
C SER A 93 0.49 7.40 -27.86
N GLY A 94 -0.46 7.64 -26.95
CA GLY A 94 -0.47 8.75 -26.02
C GLY A 94 0.55 8.61 -24.89
N THR A 95 0.49 9.54 -23.96
CA THR A 95 1.28 9.53 -22.72
C THR A 95 0.52 8.81 -21.62
N TYR A 96 1.23 7.96 -20.88
CA TYR A 96 0.72 7.24 -19.73
C TYR A 96 1.27 7.86 -18.44
N THR A 97 0.41 7.93 -17.43
CA THR A 97 0.78 8.37 -16.08
C THR A 97 0.49 7.24 -15.11
N LYS A 98 1.41 7.01 -14.17
CA LYS A 98 1.22 6.12 -13.03
C LYS A 98 1.03 6.94 -11.77
N PHE A 99 -0.13 6.77 -11.16
CA PHE A 99 -0.50 7.32 -9.86
C PHE A 99 -0.23 6.25 -8.81
N ILE A 100 0.69 6.55 -7.89
CA ILE A 100 1.12 5.65 -6.83
C ILE A 100 0.59 6.23 -5.53
N TYR A 101 -0.51 5.68 -5.03
CA TYR A 101 -1.14 6.07 -3.78
C TYR A 101 -0.53 5.23 -2.66
N SER A 102 0.62 5.66 -2.13
CA SER A 102 1.37 4.83 -1.19
C SER A 102 1.62 5.50 0.15
N PHE A 103 1.27 4.77 1.21
CA PHE A 103 1.72 5.04 2.57
C PHE A 103 2.76 4.02 2.97
N GLN A 104 3.82 4.48 3.64
CA GLN A 104 4.82 3.62 4.24
C GLN A 104 5.02 3.94 5.70
N CYS A 105 5.04 2.92 6.53
CA CYS A 105 5.46 3.06 7.92
C CYS A 105 6.95 2.72 8.01
N ASP A 106 7.82 3.72 8.21
CA ASP A 106 9.27 3.53 8.30
C ASP A 106 9.72 3.22 9.73
N PHE A 107 9.68 1.95 10.13
CA PHE A 107 10.02 1.51 11.49
C PHE A 107 11.51 1.69 11.82
N GLY A 108 12.37 1.39 10.85
CA GLY A 108 13.81 1.24 11.07
C GLY A 108 14.55 2.57 11.15
N ASN A 109 14.08 3.61 10.45
CA ASN A 109 14.79 4.89 10.37
C ASN A 109 14.03 6.01 11.09
N THR A 110 13.05 6.64 10.44
CA THR A 110 12.38 7.84 10.96
C THR A 110 11.31 7.55 12.00
N ARG A 111 10.72 6.35 11.99
CA ARG A 111 9.54 5.96 12.80
C ARG A 111 8.30 6.78 12.49
N LEU A 112 8.26 7.33 11.27
CA LEU A 112 7.16 8.15 10.78
C LEU A 112 6.47 7.48 9.61
N TRP A 113 5.20 7.82 9.43
CA TRP A 113 4.49 7.59 8.18
C TRP A 113 5.07 8.48 7.08
N ARG A 114 5.29 7.88 5.92
CA ARG A 114 5.75 8.54 4.70
C ARG A 114 4.73 8.31 3.59
N ILE A 115 4.72 9.23 2.63
CA ILE A 115 3.92 9.18 1.42
C ILE A 115 4.83 9.29 0.20
N TRP A 116 4.42 8.71 -0.93
CA TRP A 116 5.25 8.65 -2.12
C TRP A 116 5.06 9.87 -3.03
N ASP A 117 6.16 10.49 -3.46
CA ASP A 117 6.17 11.48 -4.54
C ASP A 117 6.68 10.83 -5.83
N GLY A 118 5.75 10.55 -6.75
CA GLY A 118 6.05 9.93 -8.03
C GLY A 118 6.75 10.86 -9.03
N ALA A 119 6.75 12.18 -8.80
CA ALA A 119 7.49 13.11 -9.65
C ALA A 119 8.99 13.13 -9.33
N THR A 120 9.35 12.92 -8.05
CA THR A 120 10.74 12.92 -7.59
C THR A 120 11.28 11.53 -7.25
N ASP A 121 10.45 10.49 -7.36
CA ASP A 121 10.80 9.10 -7.04
C ASP A 121 11.30 8.97 -5.58
N SER A 122 10.58 9.60 -4.64
CA SER A 122 11.03 9.72 -3.26
C SER A 122 9.92 9.66 -2.21
N TRP A 123 10.31 9.25 -1.00
CA TRP A 123 9.43 9.24 0.18
C TRP A 123 9.45 10.59 0.89
N VAL A 124 8.26 11.15 1.13
CA VAL A 124 8.04 12.40 1.87
C VAL A 124 7.41 12.09 3.23
N SER A 125 7.94 12.66 4.32
CA SER A 125 7.38 12.43 5.65
C SER A 125 6.06 13.17 5.85
N THR A 126 5.10 12.51 6.48
CA THR A 126 3.85 13.13 6.95
C THR A 126 4.00 13.84 8.30
N GLY A 127 5.09 13.58 9.03
CA GLY A 127 5.28 13.99 10.43
C GLY A 127 4.53 13.14 11.45
N ALA A 128 3.62 12.24 11.03
CA ALA A 128 2.87 11.37 11.93
C ALA A 128 3.67 10.12 12.34
N GLY A 129 3.58 9.73 13.61
CA GLY A 129 4.28 8.55 14.14
C GLY A 129 3.70 7.23 13.65
N CYS A 130 4.57 6.25 13.42
CA CYS A 130 4.19 4.89 13.04
C CYS A 130 3.40 4.15 14.12
N VAL A 131 2.45 3.31 13.70
CA VAL A 131 1.84 2.32 14.60
C VAL A 131 2.85 1.23 14.90
N ARG A 132 3.01 0.86 16.17
CA ARG A 132 3.76 -0.36 16.51
C ARG A 132 2.83 -1.55 16.49
N PHE A 133 3.18 -2.54 15.68
CA PHE A 133 2.59 -3.87 15.78
C PHE A 133 2.92 -4.46 17.16
N SER A 134 1.99 -5.25 17.70
CA SER A 134 2.18 -5.98 18.95
C SER A 134 1.89 -7.45 18.73
N ASN A 135 2.49 -8.30 19.56
CA ASN A 135 2.21 -9.73 19.58
C ASN A 135 1.65 -10.15 20.95
N THR A 136 0.64 -9.41 21.42
CA THR A 136 0.03 -9.65 22.74
C THR A 136 -0.94 -10.82 22.74
N ASN A 137 -1.31 -11.33 21.55
CA ASN A 137 -2.16 -12.50 21.40
C ASN A 137 -1.29 -13.79 21.39
N PRO A 138 -1.45 -14.69 22.38
CA PRO A 138 -0.66 -15.92 22.43
C PRO A 138 -0.99 -16.91 21.30
N ASN A 139 -2.09 -16.70 20.57
CA ASN A 139 -2.58 -17.59 19.53
C ASN A 139 -2.31 -17.09 18.10
N GLY A 140 -1.57 -15.99 17.93
CA GLY A 140 -1.27 -15.42 16.61
C GLY A 140 -0.99 -13.92 16.65
N PRO A 141 -0.65 -13.28 15.51
CA PRO A 141 -0.37 -11.86 15.46
C PRO A 141 -1.58 -11.02 15.92
N SER A 142 -1.31 -9.90 16.57
CA SER A 142 -2.37 -8.90 16.80
C SER A 142 -2.50 -8.05 15.54
N PHE A 143 -3.73 -7.91 15.05
CA PHE A 143 -4.00 -7.16 13.83
C PHE A 143 -4.24 -5.68 14.15
N ASN A 144 -3.67 -4.82 13.32
CA ASN A 144 -4.03 -3.42 13.23
C ASN A 144 -4.99 -3.23 12.05
N HIS A 145 -6.05 -2.44 12.23
CA HIS A 145 -6.95 -2.04 11.15
C HIS A 145 -6.45 -0.75 10.51
N PHE A 146 -6.28 -0.75 9.19
CA PHE A 146 -5.83 0.38 8.40
C PHE A 146 -6.91 0.78 7.40
N VAL A 147 -7.16 2.08 7.29
CA VAL A 147 -7.95 2.68 6.22
C VAL A 147 -7.17 3.87 5.68
N PHE A 148 -6.80 3.84 4.41
CA PHE A 148 -6.09 4.93 3.73
C PHE A 148 -6.99 5.56 2.68
N ASN A 149 -7.12 6.88 2.71
CA ASN A 149 -8.00 7.62 1.79
C ASN A 149 -7.20 8.55 0.89
N PHE A 150 -7.50 8.49 -0.41
CA PHE A 150 -6.81 9.23 -1.45
C PHE A 150 -7.79 9.87 -2.42
N THR A 151 -7.32 10.93 -3.07
CA THR A 151 -7.97 11.47 -4.26
C THR A 151 -6.98 11.70 -5.39
N ARG A 152 -7.48 11.68 -6.63
CA ARG A 152 -6.75 12.09 -7.83
C ARG A 152 -7.33 13.40 -8.33
N PRO A 153 -6.81 14.55 -7.89
CA PRO A 153 -7.42 15.85 -8.19
C PRO A 153 -7.27 16.25 -9.67
N ASP A 154 -6.26 15.72 -10.36
CA ASP A 154 -6.00 15.97 -11.77
C ASP A 154 -5.23 14.81 -12.42
N LEU A 155 -4.65 15.00 -13.61
CA LEU A 155 -3.93 13.97 -14.37
C LEU A 155 -2.43 13.90 -14.08
N SER A 156 -1.97 14.63 -13.07
CA SER A 156 -0.55 14.80 -12.72
C SER A 156 -0.26 14.65 -11.24
N HIS A 157 -1.27 14.54 -10.38
CA HIS A 157 -1.07 14.51 -8.93
C HIS A 157 -1.87 13.41 -8.22
N VAL A 158 -1.33 13.02 -7.08
CA VAL A 158 -2.00 12.23 -6.03
C VAL A 158 -2.20 13.13 -4.82
N HIS A 159 -3.41 13.16 -4.28
CA HIS A 159 -3.71 13.84 -3.03
C HIS A 159 -3.98 12.83 -1.91
N TYR A 160 -3.09 12.83 -0.93
CA TYR A 160 -3.16 12.03 0.29
C TYR A 160 -4.05 12.74 1.30
N VAL A 161 -5.25 12.23 1.51
CA VAL A 161 -6.29 12.90 2.32
C VAL A 161 -6.04 12.66 3.79
N ASP A 162 -6.24 11.42 4.23
CA ASP A 162 -6.15 10.99 5.62
C ASP A 162 -5.96 9.47 5.71
N PHE A 163 -5.74 9.00 6.94
CA PHE A 163 -5.80 7.59 7.25
C PHE A 163 -6.27 7.32 8.68
N TYR A 164 -6.71 6.09 8.91
CA TYR A 164 -7.07 5.55 10.22
C TYR A 164 -6.19 4.35 10.55
N VAL A 165 -5.70 4.29 11.78
CA VAL A 165 -5.11 3.08 12.35
C VAL A 165 -5.75 2.77 13.69
N ASN A 166 -6.40 1.61 13.83
CA ASN A 166 -7.12 1.20 15.04
C ASN A 166 -8.01 2.33 15.61
N ASN A 167 -8.80 2.98 14.74
CA ASN A 167 -9.64 4.14 15.04
C ASN A 167 -8.91 5.46 15.33
N THR A 168 -7.58 5.49 15.34
CA THR A 168 -6.82 6.75 15.41
C THR A 168 -6.79 7.40 14.05
N HIS A 169 -7.39 8.57 13.93
CA HIS A 169 -7.45 9.35 12.69
C HIS A 169 -6.25 10.29 12.57
N VAL A 170 -5.63 10.32 11.39
CA VAL A 170 -4.54 11.23 11.04
C VAL A 170 -4.87 11.91 9.72
N VAL A 171 -4.96 13.24 9.74
CA VAL A 171 -5.09 14.05 8.53
C VAL A 171 -3.70 14.28 7.94
N VAL A 172 -3.56 14.03 6.64
CA VAL A 172 -2.31 14.25 5.89
C VAL A 172 -2.44 15.51 5.05
N ASN A 173 -3.46 15.58 4.20
CA ASN A 173 -3.77 16.71 3.32
C ASN A 173 -2.55 17.23 2.55
N GLN A 174 -1.89 16.33 1.82
CA GLN A 174 -0.71 16.65 0.98
C GLN A 174 -0.92 16.17 -0.44
N THR A 175 -0.54 17.00 -1.42
CA THR A 175 -0.61 16.68 -2.84
C THR A 175 0.81 16.53 -3.40
N LEU A 176 1.11 15.39 -4.00
CA LEU A 176 2.41 15.06 -4.58
C LEU A 176 2.26 14.66 -6.05
N GLY A 177 3.37 14.63 -6.78
CA GLY A 177 3.37 14.37 -8.21
C GLY A 177 3.13 12.90 -8.54
N ALA A 178 2.45 12.65 -9.65
CA ALA A 178 2.35 11.33 -10.27
C ALA A 178 3.57 11.07 -11.16
N GLN A 179 3.84 9.79 -11.42
CA GLN A 179 4.97 9.38 -12.25
C GLN A 179 4.57 9.43 -13.74
N ASN A 180 5.33 10.18 -14.54
CA ASN A 180 5.17 10.20 -15.99
C ASN A 180 5.88 8.99 -16.61
N LEU A 181 5.15 8.16 -17.37
CA LEU A 181 5.70 6.96 -18.02
C LEU A 181 6.03 7.17 -19.51
N GLY A 182 5.81 8.37 -20.03
CA GLY A 182 5.95 8.67 -21.46
C GLY A 182 5.03 7.78 -22.30
N SER A 183 5.57 7.16 -23.34
CA SER A 183 4.84 6.24 -24.22
C SER A 183 4.79 4.79 -23.73
N THR A 184 5.25 4.51 -22.50
CA THR A 184 5.23 3.17 -21.92
C THR A 184 3.79 2.77 -21.60
N LYS A 185 3.18 2.00 -22.50
CA LYS A 185 1.80 1.54 -22.35
C LYS A 185 1.64 0.67 -21.10
N ALA A 186 0.73 1.07 -20.23
CA ALA A 186 0.29 0.27 -19.09
C ALA A 186 -1.16 0.63 -18.73
N HIS A 187 -1.92 -0.39 -18.33
CA HIS A 187 -3.19 -0.21 -17.65
C HIS A 187 -3.13 -1.01 -16.36
N GLU A 188 -3.27 -0.34 -15.24
CA GLU A 188 -3.05 -0.94 -13.93
C GLU A 188 -4.07 -0.37 -12.96
N PHE A 189 -4.78 -1.24 -12.24
CA PHE A 189 -5.46 -0.86 -11.02
C PHE A 189 -5.35 -2.03 -10.04
N ASN A 190 -4.56 -1.86 -8.98
CA ASN A 190 -4.33 -2.90 -7.99
C ASN A 190 -3.98 -2.30 -6.63
N ALA A 191 -4.10 -3.11 -5.58
CA ALA A 191 -3.43 -2.84 -4.33
C ALA A 191 -2.20 -3.74 -4.22
N SER A 192 -1.16 -3.20 -3.59
CA SER A 192 0.02 -3.93 -3.24
C SER A 192 0.46 -3.63 -1.81
N MET A 193 1.11 -4.61 -1.22
CA MET A 193 1.79 -4.48 0.06
C MET A 193 3.25 -4.87 -0.14
N GLN A 194 4.17 -4.07 0.39
CA GLN A 194 5.59 -4.39 0.39
C GLN A 194 6.08 -4.60 1.81
N LEU A 195 6.84 -5.68 1.99
CA LEU A 195 7.57 -5.98 3.21
C LEU A 195 9.02 -5.60 2.99
N ASP A 196 9.55 -4.66 3.77
CA ASP A 196 10.95 -4.27 3.70
C ASP A 196 11.72 -4.84 4.91
N GLY A 197 12.82 -5.53 4.63
CA GLY A 197 13.76 -6.03 5.61
C GLY A 197 14.89 -5.06 5.85
N ASN A 198 15.39 -5.01 7.07
CA ASN A 198 16.55 -4.19 7.42
C ASN A 198 17.88 -4.95 7.15
N PHE A 199 19.00 -4.29 7.44
CA PHE A 199 20.34 -4.84 7.22
C PHE A 199 20.63 -6.17 7.95
N SER A 200 19.88 -6.52 9.00
CA SER A 200 20.07 -7.77 9.76
C SER A 200 19.67 -9.00 8.96
N GLY A 201 18.82 -8.82 7.95
CA GLY A 201 18.34 -9.88 7.09
C GLY A 201 17.50 -10.95 7.79
N VAL A 202 16.89 -10.59 8.93
CA VAL A 202 15.99 -11.49 9.64
C VAL A 202 14.70 -11.65 8.83
N PRO A 203 14.33 -12.88 8.41
CA PRO A 203 13.08 -13.11 7.72
C PRO A 203 11.91 -12.89 8.67
N TYR A 204 10.78 -12.45 8.13
CA TYR A 204 9.56 -12.26 8.91
C TYR A 204 8.32 -12.42 8.06
N SER A 205 7.19 -12.57 8.74
CA SER A 205 5.89 -12.74 8.11
C SER A 205 4.90 -11.65 8.52
N THR A 206 4.03 -11.30 7.58
CA THR A 206 2.81 -10.54 7.83
C THR A 206 1.59 -11.35 7.46
N TRP A 207 0.46 -11.01 8.04
CA TRP A 207 -0.84 -11.55 7.71
C TRP A 207 -1.75 -10.40 7.32
N VAL A 208 -2.41 -10.50 6.17
CA VAL A 208 -3.38 -9.50 5.74
C VAL A 208 -4.76 -10.14 5.70
N ASP A 209 -5.72 -9.49 6.32
CA ASP A 209 -7.13 -9.87 6.25
C ASP A 209 -7.98 -8.71 5.72
N LYS A 210 -9.10 -9.04 5.07
CA LYS A 210 -10.06 -8.09 4.47
C LYS A 210 -9.43 -7.01 3.60
N TRP A 211 -8.54 -7.41 2.69
CA TRP A 211 -7.84 -6.49 1.81
C TRP A 211 -8.76 -5.96 0.69
N ASN A 212 -9.33 -4.79 0.91
CA ASN A 212 -10.34 -4.18 0.05
C ASN A 212 -9.87 -2.86 -0.55
N ILE A 213 -10.23 -2.64 -1.82
CA ILE A 213 -10.08 -1.35 -2.51
C ILE A 213 -11.46 -0.89 -2.91
N THR A 214 -11.84 0.32 -2.52
CA THR A 214 -13.07 0.97 -2.99
C THR A 214 -12.71 2.18 -3.84
N TYR A 215 -13.45 2.41 -4.92
CA TYR A 215 -13.18 3.52 -5.82
C TYR A 215 -14.45 4.11 -6.45
N GLN A 216 -14.39 5.41 -6.76
CA GLN A 216 -15.44 6.17 -7.46
C GLN A 216 -14.83 7.12 -8.50
#